data_AF-A0A371D0B2-F1
#
_entry.id   AF-A0A371D0B2-F1
#
_cell.length_a   1.000
_cell.length_b   1.000
_cell.length_c   1.000
_cell.angle_alpha   90.00
_cell.angle_beta   90.00
_cell.angle_gamma   90.00
#
_symmetry.space_group_name_H-M   'P 1'
#
loop_
_entity.id
_entity.type
_entity.pdbx_description
1 polymer ?
#
loop_
_entity_poly.entity_id
_entity_poly.type
_entity_poly.pdbx_seq_one_letter_code
_entity_poly.pdbx_strand_id
1 'polypeptide(L)' 'PKEFSKETILKAVSEHVVCGQQALSVADNITFTNCLVAMRPATKKSELPSRSTVRSYINNSFIDYVGQLK' A
#
# COMPACT_ATOMS: atom_id res chain seq x y z
N PRO A 1 -13.48 11.21 -6.12
CA PRO A 1 -12.94 10.06 -5.36
C PRO A 1 -12.32 9.04 -6.33
N LYS A 2 -11.08 8.60 -6.10
CA LYS A 2 -10.49 7.51 -6.92
C LYS A 2 -11.27 6.21 -6.68
N GLU A 3 -11.44 5.44 -7.75
CA GLU A 3 -12.11 4.15 -7.69
C GLU A 3 -11.38 3.22 -6.71
N PHE A 4 -12.14 2.55 -5.86
CA PHE A 4 -11.56 1.68 -4.85
C PHE A 4 -11.20 0.34 -5.49
N SER A 5 -9.91 0.11 -5.63
CA SER A 5 -9.35 -1.15 -6.10
C SER A 5 -8.20 -1.57 -5.18
N LYS A 6 -7.92 -2.87 -5.14
CA LYS A 6 -6.75 -3.41 -4.42
C LYS A 6 -5.46 -2.70 -4.80
N GLU A 7 -5.31 -2.37 -6.08
CA GLU A 7 -4.16 -1.62 -6.59
C GLU A 7 -4.10 -0.19 -6.05
N THR A 8 -5.24 0.51 -5.99
CA THR A 8 -5.31 1.86 -5.44
C THR A 8 -4.97 1.88 -3.95
N ILE A 9 -5.44 0.89 -3.18
CA ILE A 9 -5.08 0.75 -1.76
C ILE A 9 -3.58 0.49 -1.63
N LEU A 10 -3.03 -0.44 -2.42
CA LEU A 10 -1.61 -0.77 -2.39
C LEU A 10 -0.74 0.45 -2.72
N LYS A 11 -1.12 1.23 -3.73
CA LYS A 11 -0.45 2.49 -4.09
C LYS A 11 -0.52 3.50 -2.94
N ALA A 12 -1.71 3.76 -2.40
CA ALA A 12 -1.90 4.73 -1.33
C ALA A 12 -1.14 4.36 -0.05
N VAL A 13 -1.15 3.08 0.34
CA VAL A 13 -0.40 2.61 1.51
C VAL A 13 1.11 2.67 1.26
N SER A 14 1.57 2.37 0.04
CA SER A 14 2.99 2.48 -0.31
C SER A 14 3.46 3.94 -0.26
N GLU A 15 2.68 4.88 -0.79
CA GLU A 15 2.94 6.32 -0.69
C GLU A 15 2.94 6.80 0.76
N HIS A 16 1.98 6.35 1.56
CA HIS A 16 1.94 6.66 3.00
C HIS A 16 3.21 6.17 3.72
N VAL A 17 3.68 4.97 3.41
CA VAL A 17 4.90 4.41 4.01
C VAL A 17 6.13 5.22 3.62
N VAL A 18 6.33 5.45 2.32
CA VAL A 18 7.54 6.11 1.80
C VAL A 18 7.55 7.59 2.15
N CYS A 19 6.48 8.33 1.80
CA CYS A 19 6.42 9.78 2.02
C CYS A 19 6.24 10.12 3.50
N GLY A 20 5.58 9.27 4.27
CA GLY A 20 5.39 9.44 5.72
C GLY A 20 6.54 8.93 6.57
N GLN A 21 7.65 8.46 5.97
CA GLN A 21 8.80 7.86 6.67
C GLN A 21 8.37 6.79 7.70
N GLN A 22 7.34 6.01 7.38
CA GLN A 22 6.83 4.96 8.25
C GLN A 22 7.64 3.69 8.05
N ALA A 23 7.66 2.83 9.08
CA ALA A 23 8.22 1.49 8.93
C ALA A 23 7.34 0.64 8.00
N LEU A 24 7.94 -0.23 7.19
CA LEU A 24 7.22 -1.19 6.34
C LEU A 24 6.27 -2.11 7.15
N SER A 25 6.53 -2.31 8.43
CA SER A 25 5.68 -3.09 9.34
C SER A 25 4.30 -2.48 9.58
N VAL A 26 4.09 -1.18 9.29
CA VAL A 26 2.78 -0.54 9.40
C VAL A 26 1.73 -1.22 8.52
N ALA A 27 2.13 -1.75 7.36
CA ALA A 27 1.20 -2.43 6.45
C ALA A 27 0.60 -3.71 7.06
N ASP A 28 1.33 -4.40 7.94
CA ASP A 28 0.83 -5.60 8.65
C ASP A 28 0.21 -5.25 10.02
N ASN A 29 0.20 -3.98 10.42
CA ASN A 29 -0.30 -3.57 11.73
C ASN A 29 -1.82 -3.73 11.79
N ILE A 30 -2.31 -4.46 12.80
CA ILE A 30 -3.74 -4.76 12.94
C ILE A 30 -4.58 -3.50 13.18
N THR A 31 -4.06 -2.54 13.94
CA THR A 31 -4.75 -1.27 14.19
C THR A 31 -4.85 -0.45 12.91
N PHE A 32 -3.76 -0.37 12.14
CA PHE A 32 -3.75 0.32 10.85
C PHE A 32 -4.73 -0.31 9.86
N THR A 33 -4.70 -1.63 9.71
CA THR A 33 -5.62 -2.35 8.83
C THR A 33 -7.07 -2.26 9.29
N ASN A 34 -7.34 -2.25 10.59
CA ASN A 34 -8.66 -1.97 11.14
C ASN A 34 -9.14 -0.55 10.78
N CYS A 35 -8.26 0.45 10.80
CA CYS A 35 -8.61 1.79 10.33
C CYS A 35 -8.98 1.78 8.83
N LEU A 36 -8.26 1.02 7.99
CA LEU A 36 -8.61 0.86 6.58
C LEU A 36 -10.00 0.23 6.39
N VAL A 37 -10.31 -0.81 7.18
CA VAL A 37 -11.62 -1.46 7.16
C VAL A 37 -12.72 -0.55 7.72
N ALA A 38 -12.45 0.22 8.78
CA ALA A 38 -13.43 1.16 9.35
C ALA A 38 -13.76 2.30 8.38
N MET A 39 -12.77 2.79 7.61
CA MET A 39 -12.99 3.78 6.56
C MET A 39 -13.85 3.25 5.40
N ARG A 40 -13.91 1.93 5.20
CA ARG A 40 -14.83 1.28 4.27
C ARG A 40 -15.17 -0.15 4.71
N PRO A 41 -16.31 -0.36 5.40
CA PRO A 41 -16.66 -1.67 6.00
C PRO A 41 -16.75 -2.85 5.02
N ALA A 42 -16.97 -2.58 3.72
CA ALA A 42 -17.01 -3.61 2.67
C ALA A 42 -15.63 -4.09 2.20
N THR A 43 -14.54 -3.55 2.74
CA THR A 43 -13.16 -3.96 2.38
C THR A 43 -12.92 -5.40 2.81
N LYS A 44 -12.53 -6.24 1.85
CA LYS A 44 -12.18 -7.64 2.12
C LYS A 44 -10.74 -7.73 2.59
N LYS A 45 -10.46 -8.72 3.44
CA LYS A 45 -9.10 -9.01 3.92
C LYS A 45 -8.10 -9.25 2.78
N SER A 46 -8.55 -9.80 1.65
CA SER A 46 -7.72 -10.05 0.45
C SER A 46 -7.31 -8.78 -0.31
N GLU A 47 -7.97 -7.66 -0.04
CA GLU A 47 -7.68 -6.34 -0.61
C GLU A 47 -6.70 -5.55 0.26
N LEU A 48 -6.54 -5.95 1.53
CA LEU A 48 -5.60 -5.30 2.43
C LEU A 48 -4.16 -5.59 2.00
N PRO A 49 -3.30 -4.57 1.92
CA PRO A 49 -1.90 -4.77 1.61
C PRO A 49 -1.20 -5.40 2.79
N SER A 50 -0.24 -6.29 2.50
CA SER A 50 0.75 -6.77 3.46
C SER A 50 2.08 -6.05 3.27
N ARG A 51 2.95 -6.13 4.28
CA ARG A 51 4.34 -5.67 4.21
C ARG A 51 5.07 -6.21 2.98
N SER A 52 4.87 -7.49 2.64
CA SER A 52 5.52 -8.10 1.48
C SER A 52 5.03 -7.47 0.18
N THR A 53 3.72 -7.27 0.03
CA THR A 53 3.16 -6.63 -1.17
C THR A 53 3.57 -5.17 -1.31
N VAL A 54 3.61 -4.41 -0.21
CA VAL A 54 4.05 -3.00 -0.20
C VAL A 54 5.52 -2.91 -0.57
N ARG A 55 6.38 -3.75 0.03
CA ARG A 55 7.81 -3.78 -0.31
C ARG A 55 8.04 -4.11 -1.79
N SER A 56 7.36 -5.13 -2.32
CA SER A 56 7.48 -5.50 -3.73
C SER A 56 6.99 -4.39 -4.64
N TYR A 57 5.87 -3.73 -4.31
CA TYR A 57 5.35 -2.61 -5.07
C TYR A 57 6.36 -1.46 -5.15
N ILE A 58 6.92 -1.04 -4.02
CA ILE A 58 7.94 0.03 -3.96
C ILE A 58 9.15 -0.33 -4.82
N ASN A 59 9.66 -1.56 -4.68
CA ASN A 59 10.83 -2.00 -5.43
C ASN A 59 10.57 -2.04 -6.95
N ASN A 60 9.41 -2.55 -7.36
CA ASN A 60 9.03 -2.60 -8.77
C ASN A 60 8.86 -1.18 -9.33
N SER A 61 8.16 -0.30 -8.62
CA SER A 61 8.01 1.10 -9.03
C SER A 61 9.36 1.82 -9.16
N PHE A 62 10.32 1.51 -8.29
CA PHE A 62 11.68 2.04 -8.40
C PHE A 62 12.41 1.50 -9.64
N ILE A 63 12.35 0.19 -9.89
CA ILE A 63 12.96 -0.44 -11.07
C ILE A 63 12.36 0.14 -12.35
N ASP A 64 11.03 0.27 -12.42
CA ASP A 64 10.33 0.83 -13.57
C ASP A 64 10.76 2.27 -13.84
N TYR A 65 10.86 3.09 -12.80
CA TYR A 65 11.33 4.46 -12.89
C TYR A 65 12.78 4.54 -13.41
N VAL A 66 13.70 3.76 -12.84
CA VAL A 66 15.10 3.73 -13.28
C VAL A 66 15.21 3.18 -14.71
N GLY A 67 14.38 2.22 -15.09
CA GLY A 67 14.31 1.67 -16.45
C GLY A 67 13.90 2.71 -17.49
N GLN A 68 13.03 3.65 -17.14
CA GLN A 68 12.61 4.76 -18.02
C GLN A 68 13.68 5.86 -18.18
N LEU A 69 14.67 5.91 -17.28
CA LEU A 69 15.77 6.87 -17.32
C LEU A 69 16.99 6.39 -18.13
N LYS A 70 16.97 5.14 -18.61
CA LYS A 70 18.00 4.57 -19.49
C LYS A 70 17.67 4.83 -20.95
#